data_AF-E0QRX9-F1
#
_entry.id   AF-E0QRX9-F1
#
_cell.length_a   1.000
_cell.length_b   1.000
_cell.length_c   1.000
_cell.angle_alpha   90.00
_cell.angle_beta   90.00
_cell.angle_gamma   90.00
#
_symmetry.space_group_name_H-M   'P 1'
#
loop_
_entity.id
_entity.type
_entity.pdbx_description
1 polymer ?
#
loop_
_entity_poly.entity_id
_entity_poly.type
_entity_poly.pdbx_seq_one_letter_code
_entity_poly.pdbx_strand_id
1 'polypeptide(L)'
;MTHYNTRGAAPLKATPRREGWEGGTPITIGNKVRLGANVLVLPGVTIGDNTVVGTGSVVTRNLPANVIAVGNPAQVYRDLPTDT
;
A
#
# COMPACT_ATOMS: atom_id res chain seq x y z
N MET A 1 28.04 -6.66 -1.33
CA MET A 1 27.12 -6.75 -0.18
C MET A 1 25.74 -6.30 -0.66
N THR A 2 24.93 -7.24 -1.11
CA THR A 2 23.66 -6.96 -1.82
C THR A 2 22.63 -6.39 -0.84
N HIS A 3 22.31 -5.10 -0.99
CA HIS A 3 21.15 -4.49 -0.36
C HIS A 3 19.90 -5.12 -0.98
N TYR A 4 19.31 -6.11 -0.31
CA TYR A 4 17.96 -6.56 -0.65
C TYR A 4 17.03 -5.39 -0.37
N ASN A 5 16.46 -4.84 -1.44
CA ASN A 5 15.48 -3.76 -1.44
C ASN A 5 14.21 -4.20 -0.70
N THR A 6 14.22 -4.15 0.64
CA THR A 6 13.00 -4.00 1.42
C THR A 6 12.54 -2.56 1.18
N ARG A 7 11.32 -2.35 0.69
CA ARG A 7 10.73 -1.03 0.39
C ARG A 7 10.54 -0.19 1.67
N GLY A 8 11.64 0.15 2.34
CA GLY A 8 11.69 0.75 3.67
C GLY A 8 11.07 -0.12 4.76
N ALA A 9 10.96 -1.44 4.59
CA ALA A 9 10.55 -2.32 5.68
C ALA A 9 11.76 -2.71 6.54
N ALA A 10 11.50 -2.97 7.83
CA ALA A 10 12.47 -3.48 8.79
C ALA A 10 13.32 -4.64 8.22
N PRO A 11 14.59 -4.77 8.63
CA PRO A 11 15.51 -5.73 8.06
C PRO A 11 15.03 -7.17 8.26
N LEU A 12 15.08 -7.95 7.18
CA LEU A 12 14.77 -9.39 7.22
C LEU A 12 15.85 -10.21 7.93
N LYS A 13 17.10 -9.73 7.94
CA LYS A 13 18.22 -10.42 8.58
C LYS A 13 18.12 -10.33 10.11
N ALA A 14 18.47 -11.42 10.79
CA ALA A 14 18.31 -11.54 12.23
C ALA A 14 19.16 -10.54 13.03
N THR A 15 20.43 -10.34 12.67
CA THR A 15 21.33 -9.45 13.42
C THR A 15 20.87 -7.99 13.40
N PRO A 16 20.62 -7.35 12.24
CA PRO A 16 20.13 -5.96 12.24
C PRO A 16 18.78 -5.80 12.94
N ARG A 17 17.87 -6.78 12.82
CA ARG A 17 16.57 -6.76 13.52
C ARG A 17 16.72 -6.83 15.04
N ARG A 18 17.67 -7.63 15.56
CA ARG A 18 17.94 -7.72 17.01
C ARG A 18 18.59 -6.47 17.56
N GLU A 19 19.30 -5.74 16.71
CA GLU A 19 19.90 -4.44 17.02
C GLU A 19 18.89 -3.29 16.94
N GLY A 20 17.61 -3.58 16.65
CA GLY A 20 16.54 -2.59 16.59
C GLY A 20 16.59 -1.69 15.37
N TRP A 21 17.29 -2.10 14.30
CA TRP A 21 17.27 -1.34 13.05
C TRP A 21 15.87 -1.43 12.44
N GLU A 22 15.28 -0.28 12.17
CA GLU A 22 13.97 -0.17 11.52
C GLU A 22 14.07 0.82 10.35
N GLY A 23 13.10 0.74 9.45
CA GLY A 23 12.97 1.65 8.33
C GLY A 23 11.50 1.94 8.08
N GLY A 24 11.25 3.01 7.32
CA GLY A 24 9.94 3.32 6.77
C GLY A 24 10.09 3.97 5.41
N THR A 25 9.27 3.58 4.45
CA THR A 25 9.04 4.37 3.23
C THR A 25 7.68 5.03 3.34
N PRO A 26 7.56 6.34 3.05
CA PRO A 26 6.30 7.05 3.17
C PRO A 26 5.21 6.41 2.32
N ILE A 27 3.98 6.54 2.79
CA ILE A 27 2.76 6.18 2.06
C ILE A 27 2.15 7.49 1.54
N THR A 28 1.76 7.49 0.27
CA THR A 28 1.09 8.63 -0.35
C THR A 28 -0.37 8.27 -0.63
N ILE A 29 -1.30 9.06 -0.09
CA ILE A 29 -2.73 8.91 -0.32
C ILE A 29 -3.22 10.13 -1.10
N GLY A 30 -3.81 9.89 -2.27
CA GLY A 30 -4.38 10.91 -3.12
C GLY A 30 -5.65 11.55 -2.57
N ASN A 31 -6.22 12.46 -3.34
CA ASN A 31 -7.46 13.14 -3.01
C ASN A 31 -8.67 12.22 -3.14
N LYS A 32 -9.67 12.38 -2.27
CA LYS A 32 -10.97 11.67 -2.35
C LYS A 32 -10.86 10.13 -2.32
N VAL A 33 -9.77 9.60 -1.78
CA VAL A 33 -9.61 8.16 -1.55
C VAL A 33 -10.57 7.71 -0.45
N ARG A 34 -11.20 6.54 -0.65
CA ARG A 34 -12.03 5.89 0.37
C ARG A 34 -11.37 4.59 0.81
N LEU A 35 -10.99 4.51 2.07
CA LEU A 35 -10.49 3.28 2.68
C LEU A 35 -11.62 2.62 3.47
N GLY A 36 -11.95 1.37 3.13
CA GLY A 36 -12.86 0.54 3.90
C GLY A 36 -12.30 0.22 5.29
N ALA A 37 -13.13 -0.40 6.13
CA ALA A 37 -12.70 -0.79 7.46
C ALA A 37 -11.54 -1.80 7.39
N ASN A 38 -10.58 -1.71 8.31
CA ASN A 38 -9.46 -2.66 8.42
C ASN A 38 -8.65 -2.83 7.12
N VAL A 39 -8.36 -1.73 6.41
CA VAL A 39 -7.42 -1.73 5.29
C VAL A 39 -5.99 -1.59 5.82
N LEU A 40 -5.09 -2.46 5.36
CA LEU A 40 -3.66 -2.38 5.64
C LEU A 40 -2.92 -1.86 4.40
N VAL A 41 -2.19 -0.76 4.53
CA VAL A 41 -1.37 -0.19 3.45
C VAL A 41 0.11 -0.37 3.79
N LEU A 42 0.86 -1.04 2.92
CA LEU A 42 2.28 -1.30 3.17
C LEU A 42 3.17 -0.09 2.85
N PRO A 43 4.37 0.00 3.46
CA PRO A 43 5.34 1.07 3.18
C PRO A 43 5.65 1.25 1.69
N GLY A 44 5.79 2.51 1.28
CA GLY A 44 6.13 2.88 -0.10
C GLY A 44 5.01 2.79 -1.12
N VAL A 45 3.76 2.55 -0.68
CA VAL A 45 2.60 2.53 -1.56
C VAL A 45 2.07 3.95 -1.82
N THR A 46 1.72 4.21 -3.08
CA THR A 46 0.92 5.36 -3.51
C THR A 46 -0.48 4.89 -3.93
N ILE A 47 -1.52 5.53 -3.38
CA ILE A 47 -2.92 5.34 -3.78
C ILE A 47 -3.38 6.57 -4.56
N GLY A 48 -3.73 6.41 -5.83
CA GLY A 48 -4.18 7.50 -6.69
C GLY A 48 -5.53 8.08 -6.30
N ASP A 49 -5.82 9.27 -6.83
CA ASP A 49 -7.04 10.03 -6.54
C ASP A 49 -8.33 9.25 -6.84
N ASN A 50 -9.39 9.55 -6.10
CA ASN A 50 -10.73 8.93 -6.21
C ASN A 50 -10.76 7.40 -6.07
N THR A 51 -9.69 6.75 -5.61
CA THR A 51 -9.65 5.29 -5.48
C THR A 51 -10.40 4.79 -4.24
N VAL A 52 -11.14 3.70 -4.40
CA VAL A 52 -11.87 3.03 -3.32
C VAL A 52 -11.15 1.72 -3.00
N VAL A 53 -10.76 1.53 -1.74
CA VAL A 53 -10.15 0.30 -1.25
C VAL A 53 -11.15 -0.43 -0.37
N GLY A 54 -11.51 -1.66 -0.72
CA GLY A 54 -12.51 -2.45 0.01
C GLY A 54 -12.04 -2.86 1.41
N THR A 55 -13.01 -3.09 2.30
CA THR A 55 -12.79 -3.56 3.68
C THR A 55 -11.89 -4.81 3.73
N GLY A 56 -10.95 -4.84 4.68
CA GLY A 56 -10.04 -5.98 4.88
C GLY A 56 -8.92 -6.12 3.84
N SER A 57 -8.76 -5.16 2.93
CA SER A 57 -7.75 -5.27 1.87
C SER A 57 -6.33 -5.00 2.36
N VAL A 58 -5.35 -5.69 1.77
CA VAL A 58 -3.91 -5.51 2.05
C VAL A 58 -3.22 -4.94 0.82
N VAL A 59 -2.95 -3.64 0.83
CA VAL A 59 -2.36 -2.92 -0.30
C VAL A 59 -0.85 -3.05 -0.27
N THR A 60 -0.31 -3.92 -1.14
CA THR A 60 1.13 -4.23 -1.23
C THR A 60 1.83 -3.52 -2.40
N ARG A 61 1.07 -2.82 -3.25
CA ARG A 61 1.55 -2.10 -4.43
C ARG A 61 0.70 -0.88 -4.74
N ASN A 62 1.26 0.03 -5.53
CA ASN A 62 0.57 1.27 -5.92
C ASN A 62 -0.77 0.94 -6.59
N LEU A 63 -1.78 1.74 -6.26
CA LEU A 63 -3.08 1.71 -6.90
C LEU A 63 -3.23 2.95 -7.78
N PRO A 64 -3.68 2.81 -9.03
CA PRO A 64 -3.97 3.96 -9.89
C PRO A 64 -5.14 4.78 -9.35
N ALA A 65 -5.42 5.93 -9.96
CA ALA A 65 -6.59 6.74 -9.67
C ALA A 65 -7.86 6.12 -10.29
N ASN A 66 -9.04 6.48 -9.77
CA ASN A 66 -10.35 6.09 -10.29
C ASN A 66 -10.58 4.57 -10.38
N VAL A 67 -10.14 3.80 -9.40
CA VAL A 67 -10.38 2.34 -9.35
C VAL A 67 -11.02 1.89 -8.05
N ILE A 68 -11.69 0.75 -8.10
CA ILE A 68 -12.02 -0.06 -6.92
C ILE A 68 -10.96 -1.14 -6.79
N ALA A 69 -10.28 -1.22 -5.65
CA ALA A 69 -9.32 -2.27 -5.33
C ALA A 69 -9.74 -3.08 -4.10
N VAL A 70 -9.61 -4.41 -4.15
CA VAL A 70 -10.02 -5.30 -3.06
C VAL A 70 -9.06 -6.49 -2.87
N GLY A 71 -9.05 -7.07 -1.67
CA GLY A 71 -8.43 -8.37 -1.39
C GLY A 71 -7.05 -8.30 -0.71
N ASN A 72 -6.47 -9.48 -0.49
CA ASN A 72 -5.12 -9.66 0.08
C ASN A 72 -4.32 -10.63 -0.82
N PRO A 73 -3.39 -10.14 -1.66
CA PRO A 73 -3.04 -8.73 -1.86
C PRO A 73 -4.14 -7.97 -2.64
N ALA A 74 -4.28 -6.66 -2.38
CA ALA A 74 -5.27 -5.81 -3.04
C ALA A 74 -5.02 -5.73 -4.55
N GLN A 75 -6.06 -6.00 -5.33
CA GLN A 75 -6.07 -5.97 -6.79
C GLN A 75 -7.10 -4.98 -7.29
N VAL A 76 -6.82 -4.32 -8.42
CA VAL A 76 -7.83 -3.57 -9.16
C VAL A 76 -8.94 -4.53 -9.56
N TYR A 77 -10.14 -4.31 -9.04
CA TYR A 77 -11.32 -5.09 -9.34
C TYR A 77 -12.06 -4.54 -10.57
N ARG A 78 -12.19 -3.22 -10.63
CA ARG A 78 -12.77 -2.49 -11.77
C ARG A 78 -12.44 -1.00 -11.69
N ASP A 79 -12.65 -0.31 -12.80
CA ASP A 79 -12.65 1.15 -12.83
C ASP A 79 -13.89 1.73 -12.14
N LEU A 80 -13.71 2.91 -11.54
CA LEU A 80 -14.78 3.74 -11.03
C LEU A 80 -15.34 4.60 -12.18
N PRO A 81 -16.67 4.69 -12.30
CA PRO A 81 -17.28 5.65 -13.22
C PRO A 81 -16.85 7.07 -12.85
N THR A 82 -16.41 7.85 -13.84
CA THR A 82 -16.30 9.30 -13.70
C THR A 82 -17.71 9.86 -13.78
N ASP A 83 -18.18 10.55 -12.73
CA ASP A 83 -19.41 11.34 -12.85
C ASP A 83 -19.17 12.41 -13.93
N THR A 84 -19.84 12.25 -15.08
CA THR A 84 -19.87 13.22 -16.20
C THR A 84 -20.89 14.31 -15.95
#